data_AF-M4GZ93-F1
#
_entry.id   AF-M4GZ93-F1
#
_cell.length_a   1.000
_cell.length_b   1.000
_cell.length_c   1.000
_cell.angle_alpha   90.00
_cell.angle_beta   90.00
_cell.angle_gamma   90.00
#
_symmetry.space_group_name_H-M   'P 1'
#
loop_
_entity.id
_entity.type
_entity.pdbx_description
1 polymer ?
#
loop_
_entity_poly.entity_id
_entity_poly.type
_entity_poly.pdbx_seq_one_letter_code
_entity_poly.pdbx_strand_id
1 'polypeptide(L)' 'DENFMLKHTGPGILSMANAGPNTNGSQFFLTTVKTSWLDGKHVVFGQVVEGMDVVKKVEGYGSQNGKTTKRIEIANCGQL' A
#
# COMPACT_ATOMS: atom_id res chain seq x y z
N ASP A 1 7.95 7.27 -12.48
CA ASP A 1 8.11 7.57 -11.05
C ASP A 1 8.25 9.07 -10.88
N GLU A 2 7.43 9.70 -10.04
CA GLU A 2 7.47 11.15 -9.87
C GLU A 2 8.71 11.59 -9.07
N ASN A 3 8.92 11.01 -7.89
CA ASN A 3 10.15 11.12 -7.10
C ASN A 3 10.19 10.03 -6.01
N PHE A 4 11.31 9.93 -5.27
CA PHE A 4 11.48 9.00 -4.15
C PHE A 4 11.91 9.72 -2.86
N MET A 5 11.40 10.94 -2.64
CA MET A 5 11.72 11.74 -1.46
C MET A 5 11.17 11.10 -0.19
N LEU A 6 9.90 10.67 -0.25
CA LEU A 6 9.24 9.96 0.84
C LEU A 6 9.70 8.49 0.89
N LYS A 7 9.73 7.92 2.10
CA LYS A 7 10.26 6.58 2.40
C LYS A 7 9.20 5.72 3.08
N HIS A 8 9.37 4.40 3.02
CA HIS A 8 8.48 3.43 3.64
C HIS A 8 8.82 3.26 5.12
N THR A 9 8.54 4.29 5.92
CA THR A 9 9.02 4.45 7.29
C THR A 9 8.30 3.59 8.33
N GLY A 10 7.10 3.08 8.03
CA GLY A 10 6.30 2.30 8.97
C GLY A 10 4.95 1.87 8.40
N PRO A 11 4.03 1.36 9.24
CA PRO A 11 2.67 0.99 8.84
C PRO A 11 1.85 2.20 8.35
N GLY A 12 0.92 1.96 7.44
CA GLY A 12 -0.02 2.95 6.92
C GLY A 12 0.50 3.78 5.75
N ILE A 13 1.75 3.60 5.34
CA ILE A 13 2.29 4.28 4.14
C ILE A 13 1.61 3.74 2.89
N LEU A 14 1.11 4.66 2.06
CA LEU A 14 0.48 4.42 0.76
C LEU A 14 1.50 4.64 -0.36
N SER A 15 1.65 3.62 -1.21
CA SER A 15 2.73 3.58 -2.22
C SER A 15 2.29 2.85 -3.49
N MET A 16 2.92 3.21 -4.62
CA MET A 16 2.57 2.69 -5.94
C MET A 16 3.17 1.30 -6.17
N ALA A 17 2.35 0.35 -6.61
CA ALA A 17 2.84 -0.91 -7.17
C ALA A 17 3.25 -0.69 -8.64
N ASN A 18 4.29 -1.40 -9.08
CA ASN A 18 4.82 -1.31 -10.44
C ASN A 18 5.43 -2.64 -10.89
N ALA A 19 5.74 -2.75 -12.18
CA ALA A 19 6.45 -3.87 -12.81
C ALA A 19 7.86 -3.43 -13.27
N GLY A 20 8.50 -2.52 -12.54
CA GLY A 20 9.77 -1.90 -12.90
C GLY A 20 9.67 -0.38 -13.07
N PRO A 21 10.80 0.31 -13.34
CA PRO A 21 10.85 1.76 -13.40
C PRO A 21 9.83 2.35 -14.38
N ASN A 22 9.13 3.40 -13.97
CA ASN A 22 8.14 4.12 -14.80
C ASN A 22 6.96 3.28 -15.31
N THR A 23 6.57 2.21 -14.60
CA THR A 23 5.40 1.38 -14.95
C THR A 23 4.24 1.52 -13.95
N ASN A 24 4.11 2.68 -13.32
CA ASN A 24 2.99 2.97 -12.44
C ASN A 24 1.68 2.99 -13.23
N GLY A 25 0.65 2.33 -12.69
CA GLY A 25 -0.72 2.36 -13.20
C GLY A 25 -1.68 2.82 -12.10
N SER A 26 -2.66 1.98 -11.76
CA SER A 26 -3.61 2.21 -10.67
C SER A 26 -3.38 1.33 -9.44
N GLN A 27 -2.48 0.36 -9.52
CA GLN A 27 -2.22 -0.55 -8.42
C GLN A 27 -1.41 0.15 -7.33
N PHE A 28 -1.84 -0.04 -6.09
CA PHE A 28 -1.20 0.54 -4.91
C PHE A 28 -1.12 -0.51 -3.81
N PHE A 29 -0.33 -0.22 -2.78
CA PHE A 29 -0.29 -1.00 -1.56
C PHE A 29 -0.26 -0.09 -0.32
N LEU A 30 -0.78 -0.65 0.78
CA LEU A 30 -0.64 -0.09 2.13
C LEU A 30 0.34 -0.97 2.91
N THR A 31 1.32 -0.34 3.53
CA THR A 31 2.27 -1.03 4.40
C THR A 31 1.65 -1.35 5.76
N THR A 32 1.97 -2.51 6.33
CA THR A 32 1.58 -2.89 7.71
C THR A 32 2.77 -2.94 8.67
N VAL A 33 3.99 -2.80 8.11
CA VAL A 33 5.27 -2.71 8.79
C VAL A 33 6.20 -1.75 8.03
N LYS A 34 7.35 -1.40 8.61
CA LYS A 34 8.40 -0.68 7.87
C LYS A 34 8.96 -1.54 6.74
N THR A 35 9.01 -1.02 5.52
CA THR A 35 9.45 -1.76 4.32
C THR A 35 10.55 -1.01 3.55
N SER A 36 11.64 -0.65 4.23
CA SER A 36 12.72 0.17 3.65
C SER A 36 13.42 -0.42 2.43
N TRP A 37 13.29 -1.72 2.17
CA TRP A 37 13.81 -2.36 0.95
C TRP A 37 13.07 -1.94 -0.34
N LEU A 38 11.93 -1.26 -0.21
CA LEU A 38 11.14 -0.71 -1.33
C LEU A 38 11.52 0.75 -1.67
N ASP A 39 12.33 1.40 -0.82
CA ASP A 39 12.73 2.79 -1.03
C ASP A 39 13.51 2.96 -2.35
N GLY A 40 13.16 3.99 -3.12
CA GLY A 40 13.77 4.24 -4.44
C GLY A 40 13.25 3.35 -5.57
N LYS A 41 12.34 2.42 -5.28
CA LYS A 41 11.71 1.53 -6.28
C LYS A 41 10.20 1.75 -6.40
N HIS A 42 9.55 2.08 -5.29
CA HIS A 42 8.12 2.37 -5.23
C HIS A 42 7.91 3.80 -4.72
N VAL A 43 7.05 4.54 -5.41
CA VAL A 43 6.76 5.94 -5.08
C VAL A 43 5.76 5.98 -3.93
N VAL A 44 6.17 6.55 -2.80
CA VAL A 44 5.28 6.87 -1.68
C VAL A 44 4.54 8.17 -1.97
N PHE A 45 3.21 8.16 -1.84
CA PHE A 45 2.37 9.31 -2.19
C PHE A 45 1.29 9.63 -1.14
N GLY A 46 1.26 8.93 -0.01
CA GLY A 46 0.33 9.25 1.08
C GLY A 46 0.54 8.38 2.30
N GLN A 47 -0.32 8.58 3.29
CA GLN A 47 -0.42 7.74 4.48
C GLN A 47 -1.86 7.68 4.97
N VAL A 48 -2.22 6.56 5.58
CA VAL A 48 -3.52 6.39 6.25
C VAL A 48 -3.55 7.28 7.48
N VAL A 49 -4.52 8.19 7.54
CA VAL A 49 -4.75 9.07 8.69
C VAL A 49 -5.76 8.49 9.68
N GLU A 50 -6.75 7.75 9.17
CA GLU A 50 -7.81 7.11 9.95
C GLU A 50 -8.12 5.71 9.37
N GLY A 51 -8.59 4.78 10.20
CA GLY A 51 -8.99 3.44 9.74
C GLY A 51 -7.86 2.41 9.62
N MET A 52 -6.74 2.60 10.33
CA MET A 52 -5.66 1.59 10.35
C MET A 52 -6.07 0.25 10.97
N ASP A 53 -7.09 0.21 11.80
CA ASP A 53 -7.72 -1.00 12.31
C ASP A 53 -8.39 -1.81 11.18
N VAL A 54 -9.02 -1.12 10.21
CA VAL A 54 -9.57 -1.76 9.00
C VAL A 54 -8.46 -2.37 8.16
N VAL A 55 -7.33 -1.65 7.98
CA VAL A 55 -6.16 -2.17 7.26
C VAL A 55 -5.63 -3.44 7.93
N LYS A 56 -5.47 -3.44 9.26
CA LYS A 56 -5.05 -4.64 10.02
C LYS A 56 -6.05 -5.78 9.93
N LYS A 57 -7.35 -5.48 9.89
CA LYS A 57 -8.39 -6.50 9.69
C LYS A 57 -8.30 -7.13 8.29
N VAL A 58 -8.03 -6.33 7.26
CA VAL A 58 -7.78 -6.81 5.89
C VAL A 58 -6.52 -7.68 5.85
N GLU A 59 -5.43 -7.26 6.48
CA GLU A 59 -4.19 -8.03 6.63
C GLU A 59 -4.43 -9.42 7.24
N GLY A 60 -5.28 -9.51 8.27
CA GLY A 60 -5.66 -10.77 8.91
C GLY A 60 -6.37 -11.79 8.02
N TYR A 61 -6.88 -11.37 6.85
CA TYR A 61 -7.43 -12.30 5.84
C TYR A 61 -6.40 -12.75 4.80
N GLY A 62 -5.18 -12.22 4.83
CA GLY A 62 -4.09 -12.57 3.93
C GLY A 62 -3.46 -13.94 4.23
N SER A 63 -2.53 -14.34 3.37
CA SER A 63 -1.69 -15.52 3.55
C SER A 63 -0.29 -15.26 2.99
N GLN A 64 0.68 -16.14 3.26
CA GLN A 64 2.08 -15.93 2.86
C GLN A 64 2.28 -15.82 1.34
N ASN A 65 1.38 -16.39 0.52
CA ASN A 65 1.43 -16.28 -0.94
C ASN A 65 0.62 -15.08 -1.49
N GLY A 66 0.09 -14.23 -0.61
CA GLY A 66 -0.70 -13.06 -0.97
C GLY A 66 -2.18 -13.34 -1.27
N LYS A 67 -2.63 -14.60 -1.38
CA LYS A 67 -4.03 -14.92 -1.62
C LYS A 67 -4.85 -14.69 -0.35
N THR A 68 -5.95 -13.98 -0.47
CA THR A 68 -6.88 -13.75 0.65
C THR A 68 -7.81 -14.95 0.86
N THR A 69 -8.19 -15.18 2.11
CA THR A 69 -9.17 -16.21 2.52
C THR A 69 -10.62 -15.78 2.28
N LYS A 70 -10.86 -14.48 2.13
CA LYS A 70 -12.15 -13.87 1.79
C LYS A 70 -11.99 -12.85 0.68
N ARG A 71 -13.09 -12.54 -0.04
CA ARG A 71 -13.13 -11.43 -0.99
C ARG A 71 -13.04 -10.11 -0.23
N ILE A 72 -12.08 -9.27 -0.61
CA ILE A 72 -11.90 -7.91 -0.08
C ILE A 72 -12.21 -6.94 -1.21
N GLU A 73 -13.08 -5.97 -0.97
CA GLU A 73 -13.59 -5.06 -1.99
C GLU A 73 -13.72 -3.65 -1.43
N ILE A 74 -13.32 -2.65 -2.23
CA ILE A 74 -13.58 -1.24 -1.96
C ILE A 74 -15.01 -0.97 -2.42
N ALA A 75 -15.97 -1.08 -1.52
CA ALA A 75 -17.39 -0.95 -1.85
C ALA A 75 -17.81 0.48 -2.25
N ASN A 76 -17.10 1.49 -1.75
CA ASN A 76 -17.30 2.89 -2.10
C ASN A 76 -16.02 3.69 -1.86
N CYS A 77 -15.78 4.75 -2.65
CA CYS A 77 -14.65 5.66 -2.51
C CYS A 77 -14.99 7.05 -3.05
N GLY A 78 -14.25 8.06 -2.60
CA GLY A 78 -14.47 9.45 -3.00
C GLY A 78 -13.51 10.40 -2.31
N GLN A 79 -13.72 11.70 -2.52
CA GLN A 79 -12.99 12.76 -1.84
C GLN A 79 -13.90 13.34 -0.73
N LEU A 80 -13.31 13.60 0.44
CA LEU A 80 -13.97 14.32 1.55
C LEU A 80 -14.13 15.80 1.24
#